data_AF-A0A9Q4AGG2-F1
#
_entry.id   AF-A0A9Q4AGG2-F1
#
_cell.length_a   1.000
_cell.length_b   1.000
_cell.length_c   1.000
_cell.angle_alpha   90.00
_cell.angle_beta   90.00
_cell.angle_gamma   90.00
#
_symmetry.space_group_name_H-M   'P 1'
#
loop_
_entity.id
_entity.type
_entity.pdbx_description
1 polymer ?
#
loop_
_entity_poly.entity_id
_entity_poly.type
_entity_poly.pdbx_seq_one_letter_code
_entity_poly.pdbx_strand_id
1 'polypeptide(L)'
;MAEVDKSTIGEVEGVTFQSYFLIKNMLHTRVVGDLEKRLPVTLEKMVEYVESNRKEIITPIFIVLNYVGNVPYVDVYVGIDPYDE
;
A
#
# COMPACT_ATOMS: atom_id res chain seq x y z
N MET A 1 -31.74 29.96 26.49
CA MET A 1 -31.50 29.91 25.03
C MET A 1 -30.08 29.43 24.85
N ALA A 2 -29.89 28.23 24.32
CA ALA A 2 -28.56 27.74 23.95
C ALA A 2 -28.54 27.65 22.43
N GLU A 3 -27.90 28.62 21.78
CA GLU A 3 -27.44 28.47 20.41
C GLU A 3 -26.13 27.69 20.48
N VAL A 4 -26.16 26.44 20.02
CA VAL A 4 -24.96 25.74 19.59
C VAL A 4 -25.06 25.61 18.09
N ASP A 5 -24.50 26.59 17.40
CA ASP A 5 -24.05 26.37 16.04
C ASP A 5 -22.69 27.06 15.85
N LYS A 6 -21.67 26.24 15.68
CA LYS A 6 -20.56 26.50 14.77
C LYS A 6 -19.82 25.19 14.55
N SER A 7 -20.13 24.59 13.41
CA SER A 7 -19.26 23.63 12.75
C SER A 7 -17.85 24.20 12.63
N THR A 8 -16.87 23.50 13.18
CA THR A 8 -15.53 23.53 12.60
C THR A 8 -15.13 22.08 12.46
N ILE A 9 -15.45 21.55 11.28
CA ILE A 9 -14.86 20.34 10.73
C ILE A 9 -13.37 20.41 11.08
N GLY A 10 -12.91 19.47 11.91
CA GLY A 10 -11.53 19.39 12.34
C GLY A 10 -10.62 19.39 11.12
N GLU A 11 -9.52 20.14 11.25
CA GLU A 11 -8.44 20.34 10.29
C GLU A 11 -8.38 19.24 9.22
N VAL A 12 -8.47 19.64 7.95
CA VAL A 12 -8.17 18.78 6.82
C VAL A 12 -6.79 18.17 7.08
N GLU A 13 -6.73 16.88 7.40
CA GLU A 13 -5.48 16.11 7.50
C GLU A 13 -4.73 16.28 6.19
N GLY A 14 -3.82 17.24 6.18
CA GLY A 14 -3.12 17.69 4.99
C GLY A 14 -2.32 16.53 4.43
N VAL A 15 -2.61 16.18 3.18
CA VAL A 15 -1.81 15.25 2.38
C VAL A 15 -0.36 15.74 2.43
N THR A 16 0.50 15.08 3.22
CA THR A 16 1.92 15.39 3.28
C THR A 16 2.60 14.71 2.11
N PHE A 17 3.28 15.48 1.26
CA PHE A 17 4.05 14.93 0.15
C PHE A 17 5.17 14.06 0.70
N GLN A 18 5.13 12.76 0.41
CA GLN A 18 6.16 11.78 0.77
C GLN A 18 6.72 11.15 -0.50
N SER A 19 8.03 11.23 -0.68
CA SER A 19 8.74 10.63 -1.81
C SER A 19 9.66 9.50 -1.32
N TYR A 20 9.66 8.38 -2.02
CA TYR A 20 10.49 7.22 -1.71
C TYR A 20 11.45 6.94 -2.88
N PHE A 21 12.71 6.60 -2.60
CA PHE A 21 13.61 6.10 -3.63
C PHE A 21 13.16 4.70 -4.06
N LEU A 22 13.28 4.38 -5.35
CA LEU A 22 13.06 3.02 -5.84
C LEU A 22 14.20 2.12 -5.33
N ILE A 23 13.94 1.32 -4.29
CA ILE A 23 14.91 0.42 -3.69
C ILE A 23 14.97 -0.88 -4.51
N LYS A 24 16.18 -1.38 -4.83
CA LYS A 24 16.36 -2.61 -5.62
C LYS A 24 15.75 -3.88 -4.98
N ASN A 25 15.51 -3.86 -3.67
CA ASN A 25 14.96 -4.98 -2.90
C ASN A 25 13.48 -4.74 -2.57
N MET A 26 12.67 -4.63 -3.60
CA MET A 26 11.22 -4.54 -3.44
C MET A 26 10.59 -5.88 -3.82
N LEU A 27 9.82 -6.45 -2.90
CA LEU A 27 8.89 -7.50 -3.24
C LEU A 27 7.79 -6.88 -4.08
N HIS A 28 7.57 -7.44 -5.26
CA HIS A 28 6.60 -6.96 -6.24
C HIS A 28 5.66 -8.09 -6.62
N THR A 29 4.36 -7.81 -6.61
CA THR A 29 3.34 -8.71 -7.14
C THR A 29 2.29 -7.92 -7.93
N ARG A 30 1.62 -8.61 -8.84
CA ARG A 30 0.58 -8.04 -9.70
C ARG A 30 -0.74 -8.74 -9.48
N VAL A 31 -1.78 -7.95 -9.20
CA VAL A 31 -3.16 -8.40 -9.07
C VAL A 31 -3.94 -8.04 -10.33
N VAL A 32 -4.51 -9.05 -10.96
CA VAL A 32 -5.37 -8.91 -12.15
C VAL A 32 -6.76 -9.47 -11.89
N GLY A 33 -7.78 -8.96 -12.56
CA GLY A 33 -9.16 -9.46 -12.48
C GLY A 33 -9.98 -8.78 -11.39
N ASP A 34 -10.78 -9.56 -10.64
CA ASP A 34 -11.64 -9.07 -9.54
C ASP A 34 -10.79 -8.53 -8.38
N LEU A 35 -10.52 -7.22 -8.41
CA LEU A 35 -9.62 -6.55 -7.46
C LEU A 35 -10.18 -6.55 -6.03
N GLU A 36 -11.50 -6.40 -5.86
CA GLU A 36 -12.14 -6.37 -4.54
C GLU A 36 -11.90 -7.67 -3.77
N LYS A 37 -11.92 -8.81 -4.46
CA LYS A 37 -11.64 -10.11 -3.83
C LYS A 37 -10.15 -10.45 -3.78
N ARG A 38 -9.40 -10.13 -4.83
CA ARG A 38 -8.03 -10.64 -5.00
C ARG A 38 -6.98 -9.78 -4.30
N LEU A 39 -7.20 -8.47 -4.18
CA LEU A 39 -6.24 -7.58 -3.57
C LEU A 39 -6.04 -7.87 -2.06
N PRO A 40 -7.10 -8.04 -1.23
CA PRO A 40 -6.92 -8.40 0.18
C PRO A 40 -6.14 -9.71 0.38
N VAL A 41 -6.49 -10.74 -0.40
CA VAL A 41 -5.81 -12.05 -0.36
C VAL A 41 -4.34 -11.93 -0.77
N THR A 42 -4.03 -11.05 -1.72
CA THR A 42 -2.65 -10.85 -2.17
C THR A 42 -1.82 -10.13 -1.10
N LEU A 43 -2.41 -9.15 -0.40
CA LEU A 43 -1.76 -8.45 0.70
C LEU A 43 -1.45 -9.40 1.85
N GLU A 44 -2.41 -10.25 2.24
CA GLU A 44 -2.22 -11.28 3.27
C GLU A 44 -1.06 -12.21 2.91
N LYS A 45 -1.04 -12.76 1.70
CA LYS A 45 0.05 -13.63 1.21
C LYS A 45 1.41 -12.94 1.19
N MET A 46 1.45 -11.63 0.92
CA MET A 46 2.69 -10.87 0.90
C MET A 46 3.25 -10.72 2.31
N VAL A 47 2.39 -10.46 3.30
CA VAL A 47 2.76 -10.44 4.72
C VAL A 47 3.22 -11.82 5.17
N GLU A 48 2.45 -12.88 4.88
CA GLU A 48 2.83 -14.26 5.20
C GLU A 48 4.19 -14.66 4.60
N TYR A 49 4.48 -14.23 3.37
CA TYR A 49 5.77 -14.47 2.73
C TYR A 49 6.90 -13.78 3.48
N VAL A 50 6.74 -12.52 3.84
CA VAL A 50 7.74 -11.75 4.61
C VAL A 50 8.01 -12.44 5.95
N GLU A 51 6.96 -12.79 6.69
CA GLU A 51 7.07 -13.45 7.99
C GLU A 51 7.73 -14.84 7.89
N SER A 52 7.29 -15.65 6.93
CA SER A 52 7.80 -17.01 6.73
C SER A 52 9.28 -17.04 6.32
N ASN A 53 9.75 -15.99 5.65
CA ASN A 53 11.14 -15.86 5.23
C ASN A 53 11.98 -15.01 6.19
N ARG A 54 11.45 -14.66 7.36
CA ARG A 54 12.12 -13.81 8.37
C ARG A 54 12.73 -12.57 7.73
N LYS A 55 11.92 -11.85 6.95
CA LYS A 55 12.31 -10.57 6.36
C LYS A 55 11.64 -9.42 7.09
N GLU A 56 12.31 -8.29 7.17
CA GLU A 56 11.76 -7.05 7.70
C GLU A 56 11.23 -6.14 6.58
N ILE A 57 10.02 -5.60 6.77
CA ILE A 57 9.43 -4.58 5.89
C ILE A 57 9.94 -3.21 6.33
N ILE A 58 10.57 -2.48 5.40
CA ILE A 58 11.19 -1.17 5.68
C ILE A 58 10.47 0.01 5.01
N THR A 59 9.39 -0.26 4.27
CA THR A 59 8.56 0.78 3.62
C THR A 59 7.07 0.51 3.84
N PRO A 60 6.21 1.52 3.64
CA PRO A 60 4.79 1.26 3.42
C PRO A 60 4.56 0.30 2.25
N ILE A 61 3.39 -0.34 2.24
CA ILE A 61 2.92 -1.10 1.07
C ILE A 61 2.39 -0.09 0.04
N PHE A 62 2.97 -0.09 -1.14
CA PHE A 62 2.53 0.73 -2.27
C PHE A 62 1.54 -0.05 -3.12
N ILE A 63 0.37 0.54 -3.37
CA ILE A 63 -0.68 -0.03 -4.21
C ILE A 63 -0.85 0.91 -5.40
N VAL A 64 -0.46 0.45 -6.58
CA VAL A 64 -0.46 1.27 -7.80
C VAL A 64 -1.43 0.68 -8.80
N LEU A 65 -2.52 1.41 -9.06
CA LEU A 65 -3.47 1.06 -10.11
C LEU A 65 -2.88 1.42 -11.48
N ASN A 66 -2.84 0.43 -12.37
CA ASN A 66 -2.27 0.53 -13.70
C ASN A 66 -3.20 -0.09 -14.75
N TYR A 67 -2.90 0.15 -16.02
CA TYR A 67 -3.67 -0.34 -17.16
C TYR A 67 -2.74 -0.82 -18.28
N VAL A 68 -3.02 -1.99 -18.85
CA VAL A 68 -2.47 -2.40 -20.15
C VAL A 68 -3.64 -2.44 -21.14
N GLY A 69 -3.65 -1.49 -22.08
CA GLY A 69 -4.84 -1.23 -22.89
C GLY A 69 -6.02 -0.85 -21.98
N ASN A 70 -7.12 -1.59 -22.07
CA ASN A 70 -8.33 -1.38 -21.26
C ASN A 70 -8.46 -2.35 -20.07
N VAL A 71 -7.41 -3.12 -19.77
CA VAL A 71 -7.44 -4.10 -18.68
C VAL A 71 -6.75 -3.49 -17.45
N PRO A 72 -7.50 -3.21 -16.36
CA PRO A 72 -6.91 -2.74 -15.12
C PRO A 72 -6.15 -3.86 -14.40
N TYR A 73 -5.08 -3.48 -13.75
CA TYR A 73 -4.37 -4.33 -12.81
C TYR A 73 -3.74 -3.46 -11.71
N VAL A 74 -3.44 -4.07 -10.58
CA VAL A 74 -2.81 -3.38 -9.45
C VAL A 74 -1.45 -4.01 -9.23
N ASP A 75 -0.41 -3.19 -9.28
CA ASP A 75 0.90 -3.60 -8.79
C ASP A 75 0.97 -3.26 -7.29
N VAL A 76 1.40 -4.24 -6.49
CA VAL A 76 1.64 -4.10 -5.07
C VAL A 76 3.13 -4.24 -4.82
N TYR A 77 3.69 -3.29 -4.08
CA TYR A 77 5.11 -3.27 -3.76
C TYR A 77 5.36 -3.07 -2.27
N VAL A 78 6.41 -3.71 -1.76
CA VAL A 78 6.91 -3.45 -0.42
C VAL A 78 8.44 -3.59 -0.41
N GLY A 79 9.13 -2.64 0.22
CA GLY A 79 10.56 -2.70 0.42
C GLY A 79 10.89 -3.64 1.57
N ILE A 80 11.84 -4.53 1.34
CA ILE A 80 12.39 -5.44 2.36
C ILE A 80 13.83 -5.08 2.69
N ASP A 81 14.26 -5.33 3.92
CA ASP A 81 15.66 -5.13 4.32
C ASP A 81 16.58 -6.13 3.58
N PRO A 82 17.54 -5.68 2.75
CA PRO A 82 18.52 -6.56 2.13
C PRO A 82 19.50 -7.25 3.07
N TYR A 83 19.69 -6.70 4.27
CA TYR A 83 20.72 -7.16 5.21
C TYR A 83 20.16 -8.08 6.29
N ASP A 84 18.87 -8.43 6.20
CA ASP A 84 18.24 -9.42 7.06
C ASP A 84 18.76 -10.82 6.66
N GLU A 85 19.68 -11.37 7.47
CA GLU A 85 20.33 -12.68 7.28
C GLU A 85 19.41 -13.86 7.61
#